data_AF-A0AAD4E679-F1
#
_entry.id   AF-A0AAD4E679-F1
#
_cell.length_a   1.000
_cell.length_b   1.000
_cell.length_c   1.000
_cell.angle_alpha   90.00
_cell.angle_beta   90.00
_cell.angle_gamma   90.00
#
_symmetry.space_group_name_H-M   'P 1'
#
loop_
_entity.id
_entity.type
_entity.pdbx_description
1 polymer ?
#
loop_
_entity_poly.entity_id
_entity_poly.type
_entity_poly.pdbx_seq_one_letter_code
_entity_poly.pdbx_strand_id
1 'polypeptide(L)'
;MGRVAGLRWGRVDKNDLSGLSRVSGTEHNQICRFLLGIIIDIRLPGNLDSGRLICAVRAILDFLYLAQYPCHTDQTLALLTEALTRFHDNKSIFVDLGIRANFNLPKLHFFRHYVHMIKLYGTTDNYNTEYTKRLHIDLAKDAYRATNHKDEYTQMTLWLERREKMLWHNNFVQWRLAGDPPPQDRLPPDMDYRRSIKMTKHPTIRRVPLDSVVRDYGATFFTEALARYVVRTNQPGLSPAQLEQEASHVILPFQTVAAVETTIQ
;
A
#
# COMPACT_ATOMS: atom_id res chain seq x y z
N MET A 1 -26.81 34.36 -35.54
CA MET A 1 -27.18 33.11 -36.24
C MET A 1 -26.29 31.98 -35.74
N GLY A 2 -26.75 31.26 -34.72
CA GLY A 2 -26.05 30.11 -34.17
C GLY A 2 -26.21 28.90 -35.08
N ARG A 3 -25.13 28.13 -35.26
CA ARG A 3 -25.18 26.76 -35.78
C ARG A 3 -24.74 25.82 -34.68
N VAL A 4 -25.72 25.12 -34.14
CA VAL A 4 -25.56 23.91 -33.32
C VAL A 4 -25.25 22.78 -34.30
N ALA A 5 -24.07 22.17 -34.19
CA ALA A 5 -23.73 20.95 -34.91
C ALA A 5 -23.74 19.79 -33.91
N GLY A 6 -24.67 18.86 -34.12
CA GLY A 6 -25.00 17.77 -33.22
C GLY A 6 -23.89 16.74 -33.01
N LEU A 7 -23.89 16.20 -31.79
CA LEU A 7 -23.13 15.04 -31.37
C LEU A 7 -23.54 13.82 -32.22
N ARG A 8 -22.61 13.33 -33.02
CA ARG A 8 -22.72 12.04 -33.72
C ARG A 8 -22.06 10.98 -32.85
N TRP A 9 -22.86 10.20 -32.13
CA TRP A 9 -22.39 8.96 -31.50
C TRP A 9 -21.91 8.01 -32.59
N GLY A 10 -20.61 7.75 -32.61
CA GLY A 10 -19.96 6.85 -33.56
C GLY A 10 -20.44 5.41 -33.39
N ARG A 11 -20.61 4.72 -34.52
CA ARG A 11 -20.90 3.29 -34.64
C ARG A 11 -19.91 2.47 -33.80
N VAL A 12 -20.44 1.53 -33.02
CA VAL A 12 -19.69 0.45 -32.39
C VAL A 12 -19.40 -0.60 -33.46
N ASP A 13 -18.13 -0.72 -33.87
CA ASP A 13 -17.68 -1.74 -34.82
C ASP A 13 -17.50 -3.10 -34.10
N LYS A 14 -17.78 -4.19 -34.81
CA LYS A 14 -17.86 -5.57 -34.29
C LYS A 14 -16.52 -6.21 -33.84
N ASN A 15 -15.47 -5.43 -33.55
CA ASN A 15 -14.12 -5.92 -33.20
C ASN A 15 -13.56 -5.31 -31.90
N ASP A 16 -14.40 -4.93 -30.94
CA ASP A 16 -14.01 -3.96 -29.91
C ASP A 16 -13.06 -4.44 -28.79
N LEU A 17 -12.79 -5.75 -28.64
CA LEU A 17 -11.85 -6.25 -27.61
C LEU A 17 -10.87 -7.32 -28.13
N SER A 18 -11.18 -7.98 -29.25
CA SER A 18 -10.35 -9.03 -29.83
C SER A 18 -9.08 -8.51 -30.53
N GLY A 19 -9.04 -7.22 -30.85
CA GLY A 19 -7.88 -6.53 -31.45
C GLY A 19 -6.91 -5.91 -30.45
N LEU A 20 -7.20 -5.96 -29.14
CA LEU A 20 -6.34 -5.36 -28.10
C LEU A 20 -5.03 -6.13 -27.98
N SER A 21 -4.00 -5.66 -28.67
CA SER A 21 -2.62 -6.07 -28.48
C SER A 21 -1.84 -4.95 -27.78
N ARG A 22 -1.00 -5.32 -26.79
CA ARG A 22 -0.12 -4.37 -26.06
C ARG A 22 -0.85 -3.32 -25.21
N VAL A 23 -1.96 -3.72 -24.56
CA VAL A 23 -2.70 -2.90 -23.60
C VAL A 23 -1.79 -2.37 -22.49
N SER A 24 -1.77 -1.06 -22.31
CA SER A 24 -1.04 -0.37 -21.24
C SER A 24 -1.72 -0.56 -19.86
N GLY A 25 -0.98 -0.33 -18.77
CA GLY A 25 -1.54 -0.39 -17.42
C GLY A 25 -2.72 0.57 -17.21
N THR A 26 -2.65 1.75 -17.83
CA THR A 26 -3.74 2.75 -17.79
C THR A 26 -4.99 2.25 -18.50
N GLU A 27 -4.85 1.67 -19.69
CA GLU A 27 -5.97 1.09 -20.44
C GLU A 27 -6.57 -0.11 -19.68
N HIS A 28 -5.74 -0.95 -19.06
CA HIS A 28 -6.20 -2.05 -18.22
C HIS A 28 -7.05 -1.54 -17.04
N ASN A 29 -6.58 -0.49 -16.35
CA ASN A 29 -7.32 0.14 -15.25
C ASN A 29 -8.65 0.75 -15.71
N GLN A 30 -8.69 1.35 -16.90
CA GLN A 30 -9.94 1.87 -17.47
C GLN A 30 -10.92 0.75 -17.78
N ILE A 31 -10.45 -0.34 -18.41
CA ILE A 31 -11.26 -1.54 -18.69
C ILE A 31 -11.88 -2.09 -17.41
N CYS A 32 -11.08 -2.27 -16.35
CA CYS A 32 -11.56 -2.77 -15.06
C CYS A 32 -12.72 -1.94 -14.46
N ARG A 33 -12.80 -0.62 -14.73
CA ARG A 33 -13.83 0.26 -14.17
C ARG A 33 -15.23 0.06 -14.76
N PHE A 34 -15.32 -0.27 -16.05
CA PHE A 34 -16.62 -0.43 -16.73
C PHE A 34 -16.99 -1.90 -16.99
N LEU A 35 -16.07 -2.83 -16.80
CA LEU A 35 -16.26 -4.26 -17.08
C LEU A 35 -17.44 -4.87 -16.30
N LEU A 36 -17.65 -4.50 -15.04
CA LEU A 36 -18.83 -4.93 -14.28
C LEU A 36 -20.14 -4.36 -14.85
N GLY A 37 -20.11 -3.11 -15.32
CA GLY A 37 -21.28 -2.47 -15.94
C GLY A 37 -21.68 -3.14 -17.26
N ILE A 38 -20.72 -3.70 -18.01
CA ILE A 38 -21.02 -4.48 -19.21
C ILE A 38 -21.67 -5.83 -18.87
N ILE A 39 -21.22 -6.46 -17.79
CA ILE A 39 -21.58 -7.86 -17.49
C ILE A 39 -22.90 -7.97 -16.72
N ILE A 40 -23.34 -6.92 -16.02
CA ILE A 40 -24.52 -6.97 -15.14
C ILE A 40 -25.81 -7.40 -15.85
N ASP A 41 -25.99 -7.02 -17.12
CA ASP A 41 -27.18 -7.33 -17.91
C ASP A 41 -26.97 -8.45 -18.94
N ILE A 42 -25.83 -9.18 -18.86
CA ILE A 42 -25.57 -10.29 -19.77
C ILE A 42 -26.49 -11.47 -19.45
N ARG A 43 -27.20 -11.95 -20.49
CA ARG A 43 -27.91 -13.22 -20.47
C ARG A 43 -26.99 -14.33 -20.94
N LEU A 44 -26.70 -15.27 -20.06
CA LEU A 44 -25.84 -16.41 -20.39
C LEU A 44 -26.60 -17.51 -21.13
N PRO A 45 -25.94 -18.20 -22.08
CA PRO A 45 -26.52 -19.36 -22.75
C PRO A 45 -26.78 -20.49 -21.74
N GLY A 46 -27.79 -21.32 -22.00
CA GLY A 46 -28.08 -22.50 -21.19
C GLY A 46 -28.70 -22.23 -19.82
N ASN A 47 -29.30 -21.04 -19.60
CA ASN A 47 -29.89 -20.63 -18.32
C ASN A 47 -28.89 -20.67 -17.15
N LEU A 48 -27.61 -20.47 -17.47
CA LEU A 48 -26.55 -20.38 -16.47
C LEU A 48 -26.71 -19.12 -15.62
N ASP A 49 -26.34 -19.23 -14.35
CA ASP A 49 -26.48 -18.15 -13.38
C ASP A 49 -25.51 -16.99 -13.69
N SER A 50 -26.05 -15.89 -14.22
CA SER A 50 -25.32 -14.63 -14.41
C SER A 50 -24.76 -14.08 -13.08
N GLY A 51 -25.38 -14.41 -11.95
CA GLY A 51 -24.90 -14.07 -10.61
C GLY A 51 -23.50 -14.62 -10.34
N ARG A 52 -23.25 -15.90 -10.64
CA ARG A 52 -21.91 -16.51 -10.50
C ARG A 52 -20.85 -15.79 -11.33
N LEU A 53 -21.18 -15.40 -12.56
CA LEU A 53 -20.26 -14.64 -13.42
C LEU A 53 -19.93 -13.28 -12.79
N ILE A 54 -20.96 -12.53 -12.38
CA ILE A 54 -20.80 -11.21 -11.74
C ILE A 54 -19.97 -11.36 -10.46
N CYS A 55 -20.27 -12.36 -9.63
CA CYS A 55 -19.52 -12.65 -8.40
C CYS A 55 -18.06 -12.95 -8.67
N ALA A 56 -17.74 -13.80 -9.65
CA ALA A 56 -16.36 -14.13 -10.00
C ALA A 56 -15.59 -12.88 -10.49
N VAL A 57 -16.19 -12.13 -11.41
CA VAL A 57 -15.59 -10.91 -11.96
C VAL A 57 -15.39 -9.84 -10.89
N ARG A 58 -16.41 -9.62 -10.05
CA ARG A 58 -16.32 -8.66 -8.95
C ARG A 58 -15.24 -9.07 -7.96
N ALA A 59 -15.19 -10.35 -7.58
CA ALA A 59 -14.23 -10.86 -6.63
C ALA A 59 -12.77 -10.68 -7.10
N ILE A 60 -12.48 -10.89 -8.39
CA ILE A 60 -11.13 -10.66 -8.91
C ILE A 60 -10.79 -9.17 -8.99
N LEU A 61 -11.75 -8.30 -9.30
CA LEU A 61 -11.55 -6.86 -9.29
C LEU A 61 -11.33 -6.34 -7.86
N ASP A 62 -12.15 -6.79 -6.89
CA ASP A 62 -11.97 -6.50 -5.47
C ASP A 62 -10.55 -6.89 -5.02
N PHE A 63 -10.09 -8.08 -5.39
CA PHE A 63 -8.72 -8.53 -5.09
C PHE A 63 -7.66 -7.60 -5.69
N LEU A 64 -7.79 -7.25 -6.98
CA LEU A 64 -6.82 -6.38 -7.67
C LEU A 64 -6.77 -4.98 -7.06
N TYR A 65 -7.91 -4.40 -6.69
CA TYR A 65 -7.95 -3.08 -6.06
C TYR A 65 -7.41 -3.10 -4.63
N LEU A 66 -7.79 -4.11 -3.83
CA LEU A 66 -7.26 -4.27 -2.47
C LEU A 66 -5.74 -4.47 -2.49
N ALA A 67 -5.21 -5.29 -3.40
CA ALA A 67 -3.77 -5.55 -3.50
C ALA A 67 -2.93 -4.30 -3.81
N GLN A 68 -3.54 -3.27 -4.41
CA GLN A 68 -2.90 -1.99 -4.75
C GLN A 68 -2.94 -0.97 -3.61
N TYR A 69 -3.49 -1.31 -2.44
CA TYR A 69 -3.53 -0.37 -1.33
C TYR A 69 -2.11 -0.05 -0.83
N PRO A 70 -1.81 1.23 -0.56
CA PRO A 70 -0.49 1.64 -0.05
C PRO A 70 -0.29 1.27 1.42
N CYS A 71 -1.34 0.79 2.10
CA CYS A 71 -1.29 0.33 3.46
C CYS A 71 -2.38 -0.73 3.69
N HIS A 72 -2.08 -1.72 4.52
CA HIS A 72 -2.99 -2.79 4.87
C HIS A 72 -3.22 -2.87 6.38
N THR A 73 -4.46 -3.16 6.76
CA THR A 73 -4.85 -3.56 8.12
C THR A 73 -5.20 -5.04 8.09
N ASP A 74 -5.32 -5.68 9.26
CA ASP A 74 -5.78 -7.07 9.31
C ASP A 74 -7.15 -7.26 8.66
N GLN A 75 -8.03 -6.25 8.76
CA GLN A 75 -9.31 -6.23 8.07
C GLN A 75 -9.15 -6.22 6.54
N THR A 76 -8.27 -5.37 5.97
CA THR A 76 -8.10 -5.34 4.51
C THR A 76 -7.39 -6.59 3.97
N LEU A 77 -6.52 -7.22 4.77
CA LEU A 77 -5.92 -8.53 4.44
C LEU A 77 -6.95 -9.67 4.47
N ALA A 78 -7.88 -9.63 5.42
CA ALA A 78 -9.00 -10.57 5.46
C ALA A 78 -9.89 -10.41 4.22
N LEU A 79 -10.24 -9.17 3.86
CA LEU A 79 -10.99 -8.87 2.63
C LEU A 79 -10.26 -9.34 1.37
N LEU A 80 -8.93 -9.21 1.32
CA LEU A 80 -8.13 -9.68 0.19
C LEU A 80 -8.22 -11.20 0.03
N THR A 81 -8.15 -11.95 1.14
CA THR A 81 -8.30 -13.41 1.16
C THR A 81 -9.72 -13.85 0.79
N GLU A 82 -10.72 -13.14 1.33
CA GLU A 82 -12.13 -13.39 1.05
C GLU A 82 -12.45 -13.13 -0.43
N ALA A 83 -11.93 -12.06 -1.01
CA ALA A 83 -12.07 -11.78 -2.45
C ALA A 83 -11.47 -12.90 -3.30
N LEU A 84 -10.28 -13.41 -2.97
CA LEU A 84 -9.69 -14.53 -3.70
C LEU A 84 -10.51 -15.83 -3.55
N THR A 85 -11.07 -16.06 -2.36
CA THR A 85 -11.93 -17.21 -2.07
C THR A 85 -13.22 -17.13 -2.89
N ARG A 86 -13.92 -15.99 -2.84
CA ARG A 86 -15.11 -15.71 -3.66
C ARG A 86 -14.86 -15.92 -5.15
N PHE A 87 -13.68 -15.54 -5.64
CA PHE A 87 -13.30 -15.81 -7.03
C PHE A 87 -13.18 -17.31 -7.29
N HIS A 88 -12.50 -18.06 -6.42
CA HIS A 88 -12.33 -19.50 -6.58
C HIS A 88 -13.62 -20.30 -6.48
N ASP A 89 -14.58 -19.88 -5.67
CA ASP A 89 -15.89 -20.52 -5.54
C ASP A 89 -16.75 -20.33 -6.81
N ASN A 90 -16.52 -19.24 -7.55
CA ASN A 90 -17.36 -18.89 -8.69
C ASN A 90 -16.68 -19.08 -10.06
N LYS A 91 -15.35 -19.21 -10.15
CA LYS A 91 -14.58 -19.26 -11.42
C LYS A 91 -14.97 -20.40 -12.36
N SER A 92 -15.58 -21.48 -11.86
CA SER A 92 -16.03 -22.59 -12.72
C SER A 92 -17.05 -22.15 -13.76
N ILE A 93 -17.75 -21.02 -13.58
CA ILE A 93 -18.64 -20.45 -14.60
C ILE A 93 -17.93 -20.22 -15.95
N PHE A 94 -16.64 -19.87 -15.94
CA PHE A 94 -15.87 -19.69 -17.17
C PHE A 94 -15.55 -21.03 -17.86
N VAL A 95 -15.52 -22.13 -17.11
CA VAL A 95 -15.40 -23.49 -17.66
C VAL A 95 -16.74 -23.96 -18.20
N ASP A 96 -17.82 -23.72 -17.44
CA ASP A 96 -19.20 -24.05 -17.82
C ASP A 96 -19.60 -23.35 -19.14
N LEU A 97 -19.14 -22.10 -19.34
CA LEU A 97 -19.34 -21.34 -20.57
C LEU A 97 -18.40 -21.74 -21.73
N GLY A 98 -17.49 -22.68 -21.52
CA GLY A 98 -16.52 -23.12 -22.52
C GLY A 98 -15.44 -22.08 -22.86
N ILE A 99 -15.30 -21.00 -22.07
CA ILE A 99 -14.31 -19.94 -22.31
C ILE A 99 -12.90 -20.46 -22.07
N ARG A 100 -12.73 -21.38 -21.11
CA ARG A 100 -11.44 -22.00 -20.80
C ARG A 100 -11.60 -23.38 -20.16
N ALA A 101 -10.65 -24.29 -20.43
CA ALA A 101 -10.66 -25.65 -19.88
C ALA A 101 -10.29 -25.73 -18.38
N ASN A 102 -9.35 -24.91 -17.89
CA ASN A 102 -8.92 -24.92 -16.48
C ASN A 102 -8.30 -23.57 -16.04
N PHE A 103 -8.01 -23.46 -14.75
CA PHE A 103 -7.41 -22.27 -14.12
C PHE A 103 -5.98 -22.50 -13.62
N ASN A 104 -5.22 -23.39 -14.27
CA ASN A 104 -3.81 -23.67 -13.92
C ASN A 104 -2.90 -22.57 -14.45
N LEU A 105 -3.11 -21.35 -13.97
CA LEU A 105 -2.38 -20.16 -14.36
C LEU A 105 -1.38 -19.82 -13.27
N PRO A 106 -0.06 -19.86 -13.53
CA PRO A 106 0.94 -19.50 -12.53
C PRO A 106 0.70 -18.13 -11.89
N LYS A 107 0.26 -17.15 -12.68
CA LYS A 107 -0.08 -15.80 -12.20
C LYS A 107 -1.25 -15.80 -11.22
N LEU A 108 -2.28 -16.60 -11.45
CA LEU A 108 -3.42 -16.72 -10.53
C LEU A 108 -3.03 -17.50 -9.28
N HIS A 109 -2.20 -18.53 -9.41
CA HIS A 109 -1.68 -19.27 -8.27
C HIS A 109 -0.89 -18.35 -7.33
N PHE A 110 -0.10 -17.44 -7.90
CA PHE A 110 0.70 -16.48 -7.16
C PHE A 110 -0.14 -15.59 -6.22
N PHE A 111 -1.43 -15.33 -6.55
CA PHE A 111 -2.33 -14.54 -5.70
C PHE A 111 -2.53 -15.13 -4.29
N ARG A 112 -2.40 -16.46 -4.14
CA ARG A 112 -2.49 -17.12 -2.82
C ARG A 112 -1.39 -16.69 -1.87
N HIS A 113 -0.27 -16.20 -2.39
CA HIS A 113 0.87 -15.78 -1.58
C HIS A 113 0.82 -14.29 -1.20
N TYR A 114 -0.11 -13.50 -1.75
CA TYR A 114 -0.10 -12.03 -1.55
C TYR A 114 -0.17 -11.64 -0.09
N VAL A 115 -1.11 -12.21 0.69
CA VAL A 115 -1.24 -11.85 2.12
C VAL A 115 0.03 -12.19 2.90
N HIS A 116 0.63 -13.35 2.63
CA HIS A 116 1.88 -13.73 3.27
C HIS A 116 3.03 -12.79 2.90
N MET A 117 3.16 -12.46 1.61
CA MET A 117 4.18 -11.54 1.12
C MET A 117 3.97 -10.12 1.66
N ILE A 118 2.73 -9.64 1.76
CA ILE A 118 2.43 -8.32 2.32
C ILE A 118 2.82 -8.24 3.80
N LYS A 119 2.56 -9.31 4.57
CA LYS A 119 2.97 -9.37 5.98
C LYS A 119 4.48 -9.41 6.18
N LEU A 120 5.23 -10.03 5.26
CA LEU A 120 6.69 -10.14 5.36
C LEU A 120 7.44 -8.93 4.79
N TYR A 121 6.97 -8.39 3.68
CA TYR A 121 7.73 -7.45 2.83
C TYR A 121 7.05 -6.09 2.65
N GLY A 122 5.82 -5.93 3.18
CA GLY A 122 5.05 -4.70 3.03
C GLY A 122 4.20 -4.68 1.75
N THR A 123 3.64 -3.51 1.44
CA THR A 123 2.67 -3.31 0.36
C THR A 123 3.27 -3.54 -1.03
N THR A 124 2.41 -3.84 -2.01
CA THR A 124 2.86 -4.27 -3.34
C THR A 124 3.32 -3.13 -4.25
N ASP A 125 3.04 -1.88 -3.86
CA ASP A 125 3.41 -0.66 -4.58
C ASP A 125 4.93 -0.51 -4.76
N ASN A 126 5.72 -0.92 -3.75
CA ASN A 126 7.17 -0.89 -3.80
C ASN A 126 7.80 -1.91 -4.77
N TYR A 127 7.02 -2.87 -5.26
CA TYR A 127 7.50 -3.96 -6.13
C TYR A 127 7.02 -3.83 -7.58
N ASN A 128 6.37 -2.72 -7.92
CA ASN A 128 5.91 -2.47 -9.28
C ASN A 128 7.09 -2.13 -10.22
N THR A 129 7.15 -2.81 -11.37
CA THR A 129 8.17 -2.58 -12.41
C THR A 129 7.83 -1.40 -13.33
N GLU A 130 6.69 -0.75 -13.16
CA GLU A 130 6.30 0.39 -14.00
C GLU A 130 7.30 1.55 -13.90
N TYR A 131 7.81 1.85 -12.70
CA TYR A 131 8.80 2.90 -12.51
C TYR A 131 10.10 2.58 -13.27
N THR A 132 10.63 1.37 -13.08
CA THR A 132 11.87 0.95 -13.76
C THR A 132 11.68 0.84 -15.28
N LYS A 133 10.51 0.41 -15.75
CA LYS A 133 10.15 0.42 -17.18
C LYS A 133 10.10 1.83 -17.74
N ARG A 134 9.53 2.80 -17.00
CA ARG A 134 9.51 4.21 -17.42
C ARG A 134 10.91 4.76 -17.54
N LEU A 135 11.73 4.52 -16.51
CA LEU A 135 13.14 4.92 -16.51
C LEU A 135 13.92 4.28 -17.67
N HIS A 136 13.66 3.00 -18.00
CA HIS A 136 14.28 2.34 -19.14
C HIS A 136 13.84 2.91 -20.50
N ILE A 137 12.65 3.51 -20.62
CA ILE A 137 12.27 4.24 -21.84
C ILE A 137 13.18 5.47 -21.98
N ASP A 138 13.24 6.29 -20.93
CA ASP A 138 13.93 7.58 -20.97
C ASP A 138 15.47 7.41 -21.02
N LEU A 139 16.03 6.47 -20.24
CA LEU A 139 17.47 6.28 -20.11
C LEU A 139 18.08 5.34 -21.14
N ALA A 140 17.33 4.34 -21.61
CA ALA A 140 17.87 3.34 -22.53
C ALA A 140 17.28 3.49 -23.94
N LYS A 141 15.95 3.45 -24.10
CA LYS A 141 15.35 3.47 -25.45
C LYS A 141 15.58 4.78 -26.18
N ASP A 142 15.34 5.91 -25.52
CA ASP A 142 15.51 7.22 -26.16
C ASP A 142 16.99 7.54 -26.39
N ALA A 143 17.87 7.17 -25.46
CA ALA A 143 19.31 7.27 -25.65
C ALA A 143 19.77 6.43 -26.85
N TYR A 144 19.33 5.18 -26.95
CA TYR A 144 19.65 4.28 -28.06
C TYR A 144 19.16 4.83 -29.41
N ARG A 145 17.93 5.34 -29.47
CA ARG A 145 17.35 5.97 -30.67
C ARG A 145 18.12 7.22 -31.13
N ALA A 146 18.84 7.89 -30.23
CA ALA A 146 19.63 9.06 -30.54
C ALA A 146 21.07 8.73 -31.01
N THR A 147 21.44 7.44 -31.04
CA THR A 147 22.75 7.00 -31.53
C THR A 147 22.73 6.72 -33.03
N ASN A 148 23.91 6.52 -33.62
CA ASN A 148 24.06 6.00 -34.98
C ASN A 148 24.07 4.45 -35.07
N HIS A 149 23.73 3.76 -33.98
CA HIS A 149 23.72 2.30 -33.84
C HIS A 149 25.08 1.58 -34.02
N LYS A 150 26.19 2.28 -33.81
CA LYS A 150 27.54 1.71 -33.83
C LYS A 150 28.31 2.14 -32.58
N ASP A 151 28.86 1.19 -31.81
CA ASP A 151 29.55 1.48 -30.54
C ASP A 151 28.69 2.36 -29.61
N GLU A 152 27.46 1.88 -29.40
CA GLU A 152 26.29 2.66 -28.96
C GLU A 152 26.40 3.11 -27.50
N TYR A 153 27.06 2.32 -26.66
CA TYR A 153 27.12 2.53 -25.22
C TYR A 153 27.75 3.89 -24.84
N THR A 154 28.85 4.24 -25.50
CA THR A 154 29.53 5.54 -25.30
C THR A 154 28.67 6.70 -25.77
N GLN A 155 27.89 6.51 -26.84
CA GLN A 155 27.00 7.54 -27.36
C GLN A 155 25.78 7.72 -26.46
N MET A 156 25.20 6.63 -25.95
CA MET A 156 24.09 6.66 -25.01
C MET A 156 24.48 7.37 -23.71
N THR A 157 25.63 7.04 -23.13
CA THR A 157 26.14 7.68 -21.91
C THR A 157 26.39 9.18 -22.12
N LEU A 158 27.04 9.56 -23.23
CA LEU A 158 27.25 10.97 -23.57
C LEU A 158 25.93 11.73 -23.81
N TRP A 159 24.95 11.08 -24.43
CA TRP A 159 23.62 11.66 -24.65
C TRP A 159 22.91 11.92 -23.32
N LEU A 160 22.98 10.98 -22.37
CA LEU A 160 22.41 11.14 -21.02
C LEU A 160 23.08 12.29 -20.26
N GLU A 161 24.41 12.34 -20.27
CA GLU A 161 25.17 13.41 -19.60
C GLU A 161 24.79 14.79 -20.13
N ARG A 162 24.65 14.93 -21.46
CA ARG A 162 24.20 16.18 -22.09
C ARG A 162 22.77 16.54 -21.66
N ARG A 163 21.88 15.57 -21.60
CA ARG A 163 20.48 15.78 -21.19
C ARG A 163 20.38 16.20 -19.74
N GLU A 164 21.17 15.60 -18.85
CA GLU A 164 21.29 16.04 -17.45
C GLU A 164 21.81 17.48 -17.36
N LYS A 165 22.90 17.81 -18.07
CA LYS A 165 23.45 19.17 -18.09
C LYS A 165 22.44 20.21 -18.57
N MET A 166 21.68 19.90 -19.62
CA MET A 166 20.60 20.78 -20.10
C MET A 166 19.49 20.94 -19.06
N LEU A 167 19.09 19.87 -18.38
CA LEU A 167 18.07 19.91 -17.34
C LEU A 167 18.52 20.77 -16.15
N TRP A 168 19.77 20.59 -15.68
CA TRP A 168 20.38 21.43 -14.65
C TRP A 168 20.43 22.91 -15.06
N HIS A 169 20.85 23.19 -16.30
CA HIS A 169 20.89 24.56 -16.80
C HIS A 169 19.50 25.18 -16.88
N ASN A 170 18.49 24.44 -17.36
CA ASN A 170 17.12 24.91 -17.38
C ASN A 170 16.59 25.21 -15.97
N ASN A 171 16.84 24.32 -15.00
CA ASN A 171 16.47 24.56 -13.60
C ASN A 171 17.15 25.83 -13.05
N PHE A 172 18.42 26.05 -13.38
CA PHE A 172 19.15 27.25 -13.01
C PHE A 172 18.52 28.51 -13.63
N VAL A 173 18.19 28.50 -14.92
CA VAL A 173 17.52 29.62 -15.59
C VAL A 173 16.18 29.93 -14.93
N GLN A 174 15.37 28.91 -14.63
CA GLN A 174 14.09 29.10 -13.94
C GLN A 174 14.28 29.69 -12.53
N TRP A 175 15.28 29.22 -11.78
CA TRP A 175 15.63 29.76 -10.48
C TRP A 175 16.04 31.24 -10.55
N ARG A 176 16.88 31.62 -11.53
CA ARG A 176 17.26 33.03 -11.78
C ARG A 176 16.05 33.90 -12.10
N LEU A 177 15.16 33.43 -12.97
CA LEU A 177 13.94 34.16 -13.36
C LEU A 177 12.95 34.32 -12.20
N ALA A 178 12.97 33.40 -11.24
CA ALA A 178 12.15 33.48 -10.02
C ALA A 178 12.71 34.46 -8.96
N GLY A 179 13.82 35.15 -9.24
CA GLY A 179 14.42 36.13 -8.33
C GLY A 179 15.33 35.53 -7.27
N ASP A 180 16.05 34.47 -7.63
CA ASP A 180 17.03 33.80 -6.76
C ASP A 180 16.46 33.38 -5.39
N PRO A 181 15.30 32.68 -5.34
CA PRO A 181 14.75 32.23 -4.07
C PRO A 181 15.79 31.36 -3.35
N PRO A 182 15.95 31.50 -2.02
CA PRO A 182 16.88 30.65 -1.29
C PRO A 182 16.57 29.18 -1.58
N PRO A 183 17.58 28.29 -1.62
CA PRO A 183 17.34 26.88 -1.80
C PRO A 183 16.27 26.45 -0.80
N GLN A 184 15.13 25.96 -1.30
CA GLN A 184 14.20 25.28 -0.42
C GLN A 184 14.98 24.10 0.15
N ASP A 185 15.17 24.10 1.47
CA ASP A 185 15.50 22.89 2.19
C ASP A 185 14.36 21.91 1.89
N ARG A 186 14.53 21.14 0.82
CA ARG A 186 13.81 19.89 0.65
C ARG A 186 14.40 18.97 1.69
N LEU A 187 14.04 19.22 2.95
CA LEU A 187 13.95 18.16 3.92
C LEU A 187 13.22 17.04 3.18
N PRO A 188 13.80 15.83 3.10
CA PRO A 188 13.02 14.67 2.72
C PRO A 188 11.68 14.76 3.45
N PRO A 189 10.53 14.46 2.82
CA PRO A 189 9.25 14.47 3.53
C PRO A 189 9.49 13.76 4.86
N ASP A 190 9.18 14.44 5.96
CA ASP A 190 9.52 14.00 7.30
C ASP A 190 9.01 12.56 7.48
N MET A 191 9.93 11.60 7.33
CA MET A 191 9.67 10.18 7.54
C MET A 191 9.78 9.85 9.03
N ASP A 192 9.88 10.86 9.92
CA ASP A 192 9.44 10.66 11.28
C ASP A 192 7.94 10.40 11.23
N TYR A 193 7.60 9.12 11.15
CA TYR A 193 6.50 8.61 11.93
C TYR A 193 6.80 9.00 13.38
N ARG A 194 6.41 10.22 13.78
CA ARG A 194 6.27 10.57 15.19
C ARG A 194 5.28 9.56 15.72
N ARG A 195 5.80 8.48 16.30
CA ARG A 195 5.05 7.52 17.10
C ARG A 195 4.61 8.30 18.33
N SER A 196 3.60 9.14 18.16
CA SER A 196 2.89 9.72 19.28
C SER A 196 2.25 8.53 19.97
N ILE A 197 2.82 8.09 21.08
CA ILE A 197 2.19 7.08 21.91
C ILE A 197 0.90 7.71 22.40
N LYS A 198 -0.21 7.44 21.71
CA LYS A 198 -1.55 7.84 22.14
C LYS A 198 -1.95 6.88 23.24
N MET A 199 -1.54 7.17 24.46
CA MET A 199 -2.03 6.45 25.63
C MET A 199 -3.46 6.91 25.94
N THR A 200 -4.34 5.96 26.22
CA THR A 200 -5.71 6.23 26.64
C THR A 200 -5.70 7.00 27.96
N LYS A 201 -6.27 8.20 27.99
CA LYS A 201 -6.33 9.04 29.20
C LYS A 201 -7.28 8.50 30.28
N HIS A 202 -8.13 7.55 29.90
CA HIS A 202 -9.16 6.98 30.77
C HIS A 202 -8.96 5.47 30.87
N PRO A 203 -8.79 4.93 32.08
CA PRO A 203 -8.59 3.50 32.28
C PRO A 203 -9.88 2.74 31.97
N THR A 204 -9.76 1.63 31.22
CA THR A 204 -10.86 0.69 30.97
C THR A 204 -11.24 -0.03 32.27
N ILE A 205 -10.24 -0.33 33.12
CA ILE A 205 -10.42 -0.98 34.41
C ILE A 205 -9.92 -0.04 35.52
N ARG A 206 -10.81 0.36 36.42
CA ARG A 206 -10.52 1.40 37.42
C ARG A 206 -9.65 0.92 38.57
N ARG A 207 -9.64 -0.38 38.90
CA ARG A 207 -8.91 -0.96 40.02
C ARG A 207 -8.47 -2.39 39.71
N VAL A 208 -7.17 -2.58 39.58
CA VAL A 208 -6.50 -3.87 39.41
C VAL A 208 -5.53 -4.05 40.58
N PRO A 209 -5.64 -5.11 41.39
CA PRO A 209 -4.68 -5.43 42.43
C PRO A 209 -3.26 -5.59 41.86
N LEU A 210 -2.24 -5.11 42.59
CA LEU A 210 -0.85 -5.20 42.14
C LEU A 210 -0.40 -6.65 41.85
N ASP A 211 -0.87 -7.63 42.65
CA ASP A 211 -0.59 -9.05 42.42
C ASP A 211 -1.16 -9.55 41.09
N SER A 212 -2.33 -9.05 40.70
CA SER A 212 -2.96 -9.32 39.42
C SER A 212 -2.21 -8.65 38.26
N VAL A 213 -1.59 -7.49 38.48
CA VAL A 213 -0.76 -6.83 37.46
C VAL A 213 0.43 -7.72 37.07
N VAL A 214 1.05 -8.37 38.06
CA VAL A 214 2.16 -9.30 37.84
C VAL A 214 1.68 -10.57 37.13
N ARG A 215 0.61 -11.20 37.65
CA ARG A 215 0.12 -12.50 37.15
C ARG A 215 -0.56 -12.40 35.78
N ASP A 216 -1.45 -11.43 35.62
CA ASP A 216 -2.39 -11.39 34.50
C ASP A 216 -1.84 -10.55 33.32
N TYR A 217 -0.94 -9.59 33.58
CA TYR A 217 -0.31 -8.73 32.57
C TYR A 217 1.20 -8.97 32.39
N GLY A 218 1.80 -9.91 33.15
CA GLY A 218 3.22 -10.27 33.03
C GLY A 218 4.20 -9.17 33.48
N ALA A 219 3.73 -8.13 34.17
CA ALA A 219 4.55 -7.00 34.58
C ALA A 219 5.26 -7.31 35.92
N THR A 220 6.21 -8.25 35.88
CA THR A 220 6.88 -8.83 37.05
C THR A 220 7.64 -7.84 37.92
N PHE A 221 8.07 -6.72 37.36
CA PHE A 221 8.83 -5.68 38.07
C PHE A 221 8.06 -4.36 38.17
N PHE A 222 6.72 -4.41 38.08
CA PHE A 222 5.89 -3.21 38.02
C PHE A 222 6.06 -2.34 39.27
N THR A 223 6.06 -2.97 40.44
CA THR A 223 6.22 -2.29 41.75
C THR A 223 7.56 -1.59 41.88
N GLU A 224 8.63 -2.27 41.49
CA GLU A 224 10.01 -1.79 41.52
C GLU A 224 10.22 -0.68 40.49
N ALA A 225 9.65 -0.84 39.29
CA ALA A 225 9.70 0.18 38.25
C ALA A 225 8.94 1.45 38.67
N LEU A 226 7.79 1.31 39.33
CA LEU A 226 7.01 2.43 39.84
C LEU A 226 7.74 3.15 40.98
N ALA A 227 8.35 2.40 41.91
CA ALA A 227 9.19 2.97 42.97
C ALA A 227 10.36 3.78 42.39
N ARG A 228 11.11 3.21 41.43
CA ARG A 228 12.17 3.93 40.71
C ARG A 228 11.65 5.17 40.00
N TYR A 229 10.48 5.09 39.37
CA TYR A 229 9.87 6.23 38.69
C TYR A 229 9.56 7.37 39.67
N VAL A 230 8.97 7.06 40.83
CA VAL A 230 8.64 8.04 41.86
C VAL A 230 9.91 8.72 42.39
N VAL A 231 10.93 7.94 42.75
CA VAL A 231 12.20 8.50 43.26
C VAL A 231 12.87 9.39 42.21
N ARG A 232 12.96 8.92 40.96
CA ARG A 232 13.57 9.69 39.87
C ARG A 232 12.81 10.97 39.53
N THR A 233 11.49 10.97 39.66
CA THR A 233 10.65 12.15 39.43
C THR A 233 10.86 13.19 40.53
N ASN A 234 10.98 12.75 41.79
CA ASN A 234 11.20 13.63 42.92
C ASN A 234 12.65 14.09 43.06
N GLN A 235 13.62 13.28 42.60
CA GLN A 235 15.06 13.53 42.73
C GLN A 235 15.80 13.17 41.43
N PRO A 236 15.73 14.04 40.40
CA PRO A 236 16.28 13.74 39.07
C PRO A 236 17.81 13.71 39.00
N GLY A 237 18.52 14.16 40.05
CA GLY A 237 19.98 14.24 40.11
C GLY A 237 20.70 13.01 40.68
N LEU A 238 19.96 11.96 41.07
CA LEU A 238 20.55 10.76 41.68
C LEU A 238 21.31 9.91 40.65
N SER A 239 22.43 9.34 41.06
CA SER A 239 23.12 8.31 40.28
C SER A 239 22.31 7.01 40.24
N PRO A 240 22.53 6.12 39.24
CA PRO A 240 21.80 4.86 39.13
C PRO A 240 21.87 3.96 40.37
N ALA A 241 23.01 3.93 41.07
CA ALA A 241 23.18 3.12 42.28
C ALA A 241 22.40 3.69 43.48
N GLN A 242 22.40 5.02 43.62
CA GLN A 242 21.63 5.71 44.66
C GLN A 242 20.12 5.60 44.40
N LEU A 243 19.70 5.67 43.13
CA LEU A 243 18.31 5.48 42.74
C LEU A 243 17.79 4.10 43.17
N GLU A 244 18.60 3.05 43.00
CA GLU A 244 18.20 1.69 43.36
C GLU A 244 18.08 1.51 44.87
N GLN A 245 19.01 2.10 45.64
CA GLN A 245 18.97 2.10 47.09
C GLN A 245 17.73 2.82 47.62
N GLU A 246 17.46 4.03 47.13
CA GLU A 246 16.30 4.82 47.55
C GLU A 246 14.98 4.17 47.10
N ALA A 247 14.93 3.57 45.91
CA ALA A 247 13.74 2.87 45.43
C ALA A 247 13.37 1.67 46.32
N SER A 248 14.36 0.99 46.92
CA SER A 248 14.12 -0.14 47.83
C SER A 248 13.39 0.25 49.13
N HIS A 249 13.45 1.53 49.50
CA HIS A 249 12.80 2.07 50.70
C HIS A 249 11.41 2.67 50.43
N VAL A 250 10.95 2.70 49.18
CA VAL A 250 9.65 3.24 48.82
C VAL A 250 8.54 2.24 49.14
N ILE A 251 7.65 2.62 50.04
CA ILE A 251 6.41 1.88 50.32
C ILE A 251 5.27 2.56 49.56
N LEU A 252 4.63 1.84 48.65
CA LEU A 252 3.46 2.33 47.92
C LEU A 252 2.23 2.33 48.85
N PRO A 253 1.53 3.46 49.04
CA PRO A 253 0.40 3.56 49.97
C PRO A 253 -0.91 2.97 49.43
N PHE A 254 -0.88 2.32 48.26
CA PHE A 254 -2.04 1.74 47.60
C PHE A 254 -1.71 0.34 47.07
N GLN A 255 -2.72 -0.52 47.00
CA GLN A 255 -2.60 -1.91 46.54
C GLN A 255 -3.27 -2.16 45.18
N THR A 256 -3.86 -1.12 44.57
CA THR A 256 -4.56 -1.23 43.30
C THR A 256 -4.18 -0.10 42.36
N VAL A 257 -4.05 -0.39 41.06
CA VAL A 257 -3.81 0.58 40.00
C VAL A 257 -4.88 0.49 38.92
N ALA A 258 -5.11 1.57 38.19
CA ALA A 258 -6.02 1.55 37.04
C ALA A 258 -5.27 1.05 35.80
N ALA A 259 -5.92 0.21 34.99
CA ALA A 259 -5.33 -0.39 33.79
C ALA A 259 -6.14 -0.05 32.54
N VAL A 260 -5.46 0.01 31.40
CA VAL A 260 -6.07 0.13 30.08
C VAL A 260 -5.87 -1.21 29.40
N GLU A 261 -6.96 -1.92 29.12
CA GLU A 261 -6.91 -3.03 28.18
C GLU A 261 -6.88 -2.44 26.77
N THR A 262 -5.71 -2.47 26.14
CA THR A 262 -5.60 -2.29 24.69
C THR A 262 -5.79 -3.65 24.05
N THR A 263 -7.01 -3.94 23.60
CA THR A 263 -7.20 -4.97 22.57
C THR A 263 -6.43 -4.48 21.36
N ILE A 264 -5.29 -5.10 21.05
CA ILE A 264 -4.61 -4.86 19.78
C ILE A 264 -5.55 -5.45 18.73
N GLN A 265 -6.34 -4.59 18.10
CA GLN A 265 -7.10 -4.86 16.88
C GLN A 265 -6.27 -4.47 15.66
#